data_AF-A0A929KET5-F1
#
_entry.id   AF-A0A929KET5-F1
#
_cell.length_a   1.000
_cell.length_b   1.000
_cell.length_c   1.000
_cell.angle_alpha   90.00
_cell.angle_beta   90.00
_cell.angle_gamma   90.00
#
_symmetry.space_group_name_H-M   'P 1'
#
loop_
_entity.id
_entity.type
_entity.pdbx_description
1 polymer ?
#
loop_
_entity_poly.entity_id
_entity_poly.type
_entity_poly.pdbx_seq_one_letter_code
_entity_poly.pdbx_strand_id
1 'polypeptide(L)'
;MENIANNDCSCCYTKYEINDLFCKTCGFPFQGTEQDQKNFLSERNVKEIDLESLNEKVATACKSLYWLSGLTAFSAIVIYFSSAGEDQLATLMTNIFLILSFLGLGIWSKNKPTAAMITGLSLYLIIILLNAVISPMTIVSGLIVKIIVIGALIKGIKAVLEVDKLKKELNID
;
A
#
# COMPACT_ATOMS: atom_id res chain seq x y z
N MET A 1 11.30 -12.82 -50.08
CA MET A 1 11.42 -11.49 -49.45
C MET A 1 10.16 -11.31 -48.62
N GLU A 2 10.26 -11.60 -47.33
CA GLU A 2 9.11 -11.58 -46.42
C GLU A 2 8.83 -10.12 -46.04
N ASN A 3 7.67 -9.63 -46.46
CA ASN A 3 7.24 -8.26 -46.26
C ASN A 3 6.76 -8.12 -44.81
N ILE A 4 7.65 -7.74 -43.90
CA ILE A 4 7.31 -7.52 -42.49
C ILE A 4 6.51 -6.21 -42.42
N ALA A 5 5.19 -6.30 -42.62
CA ALA A 5 4.29 -5.23 -42.23
C ALA A 5 4.46 -5.00 -40.72
N ASN A 6 4.86 -3.79 -40.32
CA ASN A 6 4.88 -3.40 -38.91
C ASN A 6 3.43 -3.31 -38.43
N ASN A 7 2.92 -4.40 -37.87
CA ASN A 7 1.62 -4.48 -37.26
C ASN A 7 1.79 -4.23 -35.76
N ASP A 8 1.54 -3.00 -35.32
CA ASP A 8 1.59 -2.61 -33.91
C ASP A 8 0.18 -2.57 -33.32
N CYS A 9 0.01 -3.07 -32.10
CA CYS A 9 -1.27 -3.01 -31.41
C CYS A 9 -1.68 -1.56 -31.11
N SER A 10 -2.91 -1.16 -31.48
CA SER A 10 -3.43 0.20 -31.25
C SER A 10 -3.57 0.59 -29.77
N CYS A 11 -3.50 -0.37 -28.85
CA CYS A 11 -3.63 -0.15 -27.41
C CYS A 11 -2.28 -0.10 -26.68
N CYS A 12 -1.40 -1.07 -26.92
CA CYS A 12 -0.14 -1.21 -26.17
C CYS A 12 1.11 -1.14 -27.05
N TYR A 13 0.97 -0.91 -28.35
CA TYR A 13 2.05 -0.80 -29.33
C TYR A 13 2.99 -2.03 -29.41
N THR A 14 2.57 -3.18 -28.85
CA THR A 14 3.29 -4.45 -29.03
C THR A 14 3.04 -4.98 -30.44
N LYS A 15 4.08 -5.52 -31.07
CA LYS A 15 3.99 -6.18 -32.38
C LYS A 15 3.11 -7.43 -32.32
N TYR A 16 2.33 -7.68 -33.37
CA TYR A 16 1.45 -8.84 -33.46
C TYR A 16 1.46 -9.48 -34.86
N GLU A 17 1.00 -10.72 -34.94
CA GLU A 17 0.83 -11.43 -36.21
C GLU A 17 -0.57 -11.16 -36.77
N ILE A 18 -0.72 -11.01 -38.09
CA ILE A 18 -2.00 -10.65 -38.74
C ILE A 18 -3.14 -11.61 -38.37
N ASN A 19 -2.81 -12.87 -38.08
CA ASN A 19 -3.78 -13.90 -37.73
C ASN A 19 -4.08 -14.01 -36.21
N ASP A 20 -3.44 -13.19 -35.37
CA ASP A 20 -3.71 -13.18 -33.94
C ASP A 20 -5.14 -12.67 -33.69
N LEU A 21 -5.93 -13.42 -32.90
CA LEU A 21 -7.28 -13.02 -32.50
C LEU A 21 -7.24 -11.90 -31.44
N PHE A 22 -6.27 -11.95 -30.54
CA PHE A 22 -6.06 -11.03 -29.43
C PHE A 22 -4.59 -10.65 -29.27
N CYS A 23 -4.32 -9.46 -28.74
CA CYS A 23 -2.98 -9.07 -28.35
C CYS A 23 -2.48 -9.92 -27.17
N LYS A 24 -1.32 -10.55 -27.33
CA LYS A 24 -0.68 -11.39 -26.31
C LYS A 24 -0.26 -10.62 -25.04
N THR A 25 -0.07 -9.30 -25.15
CA THR A 25 0.33 -8.44 -24.04
C THR A 25 -0.86 -7.80 -23.34
N CYS A 26 -1.74 -7.12 -24.07
CA CYS A 26 -2.82 -6.36 -23.44
C CYS A 26 -4.21 -7.02 -23.54
N GLY A 27 -4.40 -8.01 -24.42
CA GLY A 27 -5.70 -8.64 -24.66
C GLY A 27 -6.60 -7.94 -25.68
N PHE A 28 -6.11 -6.90 -26.37
CA PHE A 28 -6.89 -6.16 -27.38
C PHE A 28 -7.42 -7.09 -28.49
N PRO A 29 -8.72 -7.06 -28.85
CA PRO A 29 -9.31 -7.98 -29.83
C PRO A 29 -9.11 -7.52 -31.28
N PHE A 30 -8.11 -8.05 -31.98
CA PHE A 30 -7.81 -7.64 -33.37
C PHE A 30 -8.92 -8.00 -34.36
N GLN A 31 -9.53 -9.17 -34.21
CA GLN A 31 -10.61 -9.66 -35.09
C GLN A 31 -12.01 -9.44 -34.50
N GLY A 32 -12.12 -8.69 -33.39
CA GLY A 32 -13.41 -8.30 -32.81
C GLY A 32 -14.14 -7.26 -33.67
N THR A 33 -15.42 -7.05 -33.39
CA THR A 33 -16.18 -5.97 -34.03
C THR A 33 -15.62 -4.60 -33.60
N GLU A 34 -15.92 -3.53 -34.35
CA GLU A 34 -15.58 -2.17 -33.89
C GLU A 34 -16.13 -1.89 -32.48
N GLN A 35 -17.29 -2.45 -32.16
CA GLN A 35 -17.90 -2.31 -30.84
C GLN A 35 -17.06 -3.02 -29.76
N ASP A 36 -16.57 -4.23 -30.02
CA ASP A 36 -15.73 -4.98 -29.08
C ASP A 36 -14.41 -4.25 -28.83
N GLN A 37 -13.79 -3.72 -29.89
CA GLN A 37 -12.56 -2.94 -29.79
C GLN A 37 -12.77 -1.65 -28.98
N LYS A 38 -13.86 -0.91 -29.26
CA LYS A 38 -14.21 0.32 -28.51
C LYS A 38 -14.53 0.03 -27.04
N ASN A 39 -15.28 -1.04 -26.77
CA ASN A 39 -15.60 -1.48 -25.41
C ASN A 39 -14.32 -1.80 -24.64
N PHE A 40 -13.40 -2.57 -25.24
CA PHE A 40 -12.12 -2.91 -24.63
C PHE A 40 -11.30 -1.66 -24.27
N LEU A 41 -11.18 -0.70 -25.20
CA LEU A 41 -10.45 0.55 -24.95
C LEU A 41 -11.12 1.38 -23.85
N SER A 42 -12.46 1.44 -23.83
CA SER A 42 -13.21 2.14 -22.79
C SER A 42 -13.02 1.51 -21.42
N GLU A 43 -13.14 0.18 -21.30
CA GLU A 43 -12.95 -0.53 -20.03
C GLU A 43 -11.53 -0.31 -19.49
N ARG A 44 -10.53 -0.35 -20.37
CA ARG A 44 -9.14 -0.06 -20.00
C ARG A 44 -8.98 1.37 -19.50
N ASN A 45 -9.52 2.36 -20.21
CA ASN A 45 -9.44 3.77 -19.81
C ASN A 45 -10.06 4.00 -18.42
N VAL A 46 -11.21 3.37 -18.13
CA VAL A 46 -11.84 3.46 -16.81
C VAL A 46 -10.92 2.89 -15.73
N LYS A 47 -10.31 1.73 -15.98
CA LYS A 47 -9.33 1.13 -15.05
C LYS A 47 -8.09 2.00 -14.84
N GLU A 48 -7.59 2.67 -15.89
CA GLU A 48 -6.45 3.58 -15.78
C GLU A 48 -6.78 4.82 -14.92
N ILE A 49 -7.99 5.38 -15.07
CA ILE A 49 -8.50 6.47 -14.23
C ILE A 49 -8.65 5.99 -12.77
N ASP A 50 -9.23 4.81 -12.57
CA ASP A 50 -9.38 4.23 -11.23
C ASP A 50 -8.02 4.02 -10.56
N LEU A 51 -7.02 3.54 -11.31
CA LEU A 51 -5.66 3.34 -10.85
C LEU A 51 -5.03 4.65 -10.35
N GLU A 52 -5.18 5.74 -11.09
CA GLU A 52 -4.70 7.06 -10.68
C GLU A 52 -5.34 7.48 -9.35
N SER A 53 -6.66 7.39 -9.25
CA SER A 53 -7.40 7.73 -8.02
C SER A 53 -7.01 6.85 -6.82
N LEU A 54 -6.73 5.57 -7.06
CA LEU A 54 -6.31 4.63 -6.03
C LEU A 54 -4.88 4.91 -5.57
N ASN A 55 -3.98 5.31 -6.47
CA ASN A 55 -2.62 5.71 -6.11
C ASN A 55 -2.60 6.91 -5.16
N GLU A 56 -3.50 7.89 -5.34
CA GLU A 56 -3.65 9.00 -4.39
C GLU A 56 -4.10 8.53 -2.99
N LYS A 57 -5.04 7.57 -2.96
CA LYS A 57 -5.50 6.93 -1.72
C LYS A 57 -4.37 6.14 -1.06
N VAL A 58 -3.52 5.45 -1.84
CA VAL A 58 -2.33 4.76 -1.35
C VAL A 58 -1.33 5.74 -0.73
N ALA A 59 -1.04 6.85 -1.40
CA ALA A 59 -0.14 7.88 -0.86
C ALA A 59 -0.68 8.44 0.47
N THR A 60 -2.00 8.63 0.56
CA THR A 60 -2.66 9.06 1.80
C THR A 60 -2.62 7.98 2.88
N ALA A 61 -2.85 6.72 2.52
CA ALA A 61 -2.73 5.60 3.43
C ALA A 61 -1.32 5.46 4.02
N CYS A 62 -0.28 5.63 3.20
CA CYS A 62 1.10 5.58 3.64
C CYS A 62 1.45 6.69 4.65
N LYS A 63 0.73 7.82 4.63
CA LYS A 63 0.86 8.88 5.66
C LYS A 63 0.49 8.38 7.07
N SER A 64 -0.28 7.30 7.20
CA SER A 64 -0.60 6.71 8.52
C SER A 64 0.64 6.19 9.25
N LEU A 65 1.69 5.76 8.54
CA LEU A 65 2.97 5.33 9.14
C LEU A 65 3.72 6.51 9.77
N TYR A 66 3.73 7.66 9.08
CA TYR A 66 4.26 8.90 9.63
C TYR A 66 3.45 9.39 10.83
N TRP A 67 2.12 9.29 10.74
CA TRP A 67 1.24 9.62 11.85
C TRP A 67 1.50 8.72 13.07
N LEU A 68 1.75 7.43 12.86
CA LEU A 68 2.15 6.50 13.92
C LEU A 68 3.50 6.84 14.55
N SER A 69 4.48 7.23 13.74
CA SER A 69 5.76 7.74 14.24
C SER A 69 5.54 8.97 15.13
N GLY A 70 4.71 9.93 14.70
CA GLY A 70 4.39 11.13 15.48
C GLY A 70 3.64 10.82 16.78
N LEU A 71 2.62 9.94 16.71
CA LEU A 71 1.85 9.51 17.87
C LEU A 71 2.72 8.78 18.89
N THR A 72 3.62 7.91 18.43
CA THR A 72 4.57 7.18 19.29
C THR A 72 5.55 8.14 19.95
N ALA A 73 6.08 9.12 19.19
CA ALA A 73 6.96 10.16 19.73
C ALA A 73 6.24 11.01 20.80
N PHE A 74 5.01 11.43 20.53
CA PHE A 74 4.21 12.16 21.50
C PHE A 74 3.95 11.34 22.77
N SER A 75 3.57 10.06 22.62
CA SER A 75 3.37 9.15 23.74
C SER A 75 4.65 8.98 24.56
N ALA A 76 5.81 8.83 23.91
CA ALA A 76 7.10 8.68 24.59
C ALA A 76 7.45 9.93 25.42
N ILE A 77 7.18 11.12 24.89
CA ILE A 77 7.37 12.39 25.60
C ILE A 77 6.47 12.46 26.84
N VAL A 78 5.17 12.17 26.68
CA VAL A 78 4.22 12.18 27.81
C VAL A 78 4.64 11.20 28.89
N ILE A 79 5.05 9.98 28.53
CA ILE A 79 5.54 8.98 29.48
C ILE A 79 6.78 9.51 30.20
N TYR A 80 7.76 10.04 29.47
CA TYR A 80 9.01 10.57 30.04
C TYR A 80 8.77 11.65 31.10
N PHE A 81 7.78 12.53 30.91
CA PHE A 81 7.44 13.58 31.88
C PHE A 81 6.51 13.14 33.01
N SER A 82 5.77 12.04 32.86
CA SER A 82 4.78 11.58 33.84
C SER A 82 5.27 10.44 34.74
N SER A 83 6.28 9.68 34.30
CA SER A 83 6.87 8.59 35.09
C SER A 83 8.21 9.00 35.71
N ALA A 84 8.29 9.02 37.04
CA ALA A 84 9.55 8.97 37.78
C ALA A 84 9.82 7.50 38.16
N GLY A 85 10.45 6.74 37.27
CA GLY A 85 10.69 5.30 37.46
C GLY A 85 12.10 4.88 37.06
N GLU A 86 12.56 3.75 37.63
CA GLU A 86 13.95 3.27 37.50
C GLU A 86 14.32 2.79 36.07
N ASP A 87 13.33 2.50 35.21
CA ASP A 87 13.52 1.95 33.85
C ASP A 87 13.34 2.96 32.69
N GLN A 88 13.53 4.25 32.99
CA GLN A 88 13.26 5.34 32.05
C GLN A 88 14.10 5.25 30.76
N LEU A 89 15.37 4.87 30.86
CA LEU A 89 16.27 4.74 29.71
C LEU A 89 15.89 3.60 28.76
N ALA A 90 15.56 2.41 29.29
CA ALA A 90 15.16 1.26 28.47
C ALA A 90 13.85 1.53 27.71
N THR A 91 12.90 2.19 28.39
CA THR A 91 11.63 2.61 27.81
C THR A 91 11.83 3.65 26.71
N LEU A 92 12.70 4.63 26.93
CA LEU A 92 13.02 5.67 25.95
C LEU A 92 13.65 5.06 24.69
N MET A 93 14.64 4.17 24.86
CA MET A 93 15.33 3.52 23.74
C MET A 93 14.38 2.67 22.89
N THR A 94 13.47 1.92 23.53
CA THR A 94 12.46 1.13 22.83
C THR A 94 11.53 2.02 22.01
N ASN A 95 11.09 3.15 22.56
CA ASN A 95 10.25 4.10 21.84
C ASN A 95 11.00 4.78 20.68
N ILE A 96 12.25 5.17 20.86
CA ILE A 96 13.08 5.73 19.79
C ILE A 96 13.20 4.73 18.64
N PHE A 97 13.49 3.46 18.94
CA PHE A 97 13.56 2.41 17.94
C PHE A 97 12.23 2.26 17.18
N LEU A 98 11.10 2.32 17.89
CA LEU A 98 9.78 2.19 17.29
C LEU A 98 9.41 3.39 16.39
N ILE A 99 9.75 4.60 16.82
CA ILE A 99 9.60 5.84 16.04
C ILE A 99 10.41 5.73 14.74
N LEU A 100 11.68 5.36 14.83
CA LEU A 100 12.55 5.19 13.67
C LEU A 100 12.04 4.09 12.74
N SER A 101 11.50 3.01 13.29
CA SER A 101 10.92 1.91 12.50
C SER A 101 9.71 2.39 11.70
N PHE A 102 8.73 3.05 12.32
CA PHE A 102 7.57 3.58 11.60
C PHE A 102 7.94 4.67 10.60
N LEU A 103 8.90 5.54 10.94
CA LEU A 103 9.41 6.56 10.03
C LEU A 103 10.11 5.93 8.82
N GLY A 104 10.95 4.93 9.05
CA GLY A 104 11.64 4.17 8.01
C GLY A 104 10.66 3.44 7.09
N LEU A 105 9.63 2.80 7.65
CA LEU A 105 8.55 2.18 6.88
C LEU A 105 7.77 3.23 6.07
N GLY A 106 7.49 4.40 6.65
CA GLY A 106 6.87 5.52 5.95
C GLY A 106 7.68 5.97 4.74
N ILE A 107 9.00 6.08 4.87
CA ILE A 107 9.90 6.43 3.76
C ILE A 107 9.92 5.29 2.71
N TRP A 108 10.05 4.05 3.16
CA TRP A 108 10.13 2.87 2.28
C TRP A 108 8.82 2.61 1.52
N SER A 109 7.69 3.03 2.08
CA SER A 109 6.37 2.88 1.46
C SER A 109 6.25 3.55 0.09
N LYS A 110 7.09 4.54 -0.23
CA LYS A 110 7.13 5.18 -1.56
C LYS A 110 7.50 4.20 -2.67
N ASN A 111 8.31 3.20 -2.36
CA ASN A 111 8.81 2.22 -3.34
C ASN A 111 8.10 0.86 -3.21
N LYS A 112 7.71 0.50 -1.98
CA LYS A 112 7.11 -0.80 -1.65
C LYS A 112 5.93 -0.60 -0.69
N PRO A 113 4.84 0.06 -1.12
CA PRO A 113 3.72 0.42 -0.23
C PRO A 113 3.10 -0.81 0.44
N THR A 114 2.93 -1.90 -0.29
CA THR A 114 2.26 -3.12 0.20
C THR A 114 3.03 -3.75 1.34
N ALA A 115 4.34 -3.95 1.12
CA ALA A 115 5.23 -4.50 2.12
C ALA A 115 5.34 -3.58 3.35
N ALA A 116 5.47 -2.26 3.14
CA ALA A 116 5.59 -1.30 4.22
C ALA A 116 4.33 -1.25 5.11
N MET A 117 3.14 -1.24 4.51
CA MET A 117 1.87 -1.19 5.24
C MET A 117 1.60 -2.47 6.04
N ILE A 118 1.85 -3.64 5.44
CA ILE A 118 1.72 -4.93 6.14
C ILE A 118 2.72 -4.99 7.30
N THR A 119 3.99 -4.65 7.06
CA THR A 119 5.03 -4.64 8.09
C THR A 119 4.71 -3.67 9.22
N GLY A 120 4.18 -2.49 8.90
CA GLY A 120 3.75 -1.51 9.90
C GLY A 120 2.63 -2.02 10.79
N LEU A 121 1.63 -2.68 10.21
CA LEU A 121 0.57 -3.31 10.99
C LEU A 121 1.09 -4.45 11.86
N SER A 122 1.94 -5.34 11.30
CA SER A 122 2.55 -6.43 12.06
C SER A 122 3.35 -5.90 13.24
N LEU A 123 4.20 -4.89 13.03
CA LEU A 123 4.99 -4.27 14.09
C LEU A 123 4.10 -3.67 15.18
N TYR A 124 3.05 -2.95 14.80
CA TYR A 124 2.11 -2.36 15.75
C TYR A 124 1.40 -3.42 16.61
N LEU A 125 0.95 -4.51 16.00
CA LEU A 125 0.31 -5.62 16.71
C LEU A 125 1.29 -6.33 17.65
N ILE A 126 2.53 -6.57 17.21
CA ILE A 126 3.59 -7.17 18.05
C ILE A 126 3.80 -6.31 19.30
N ILE A 127 3.89 -4.99 19.16
CA ILE A 127 4.06 -4.08 20.30
C ILE A 127 2.87 -4.12 21.25
N ILE A 128 1.64 -4.19 20.75
CA ILE A 128 0.45 -4.36 21.60
C ILE A 128 0.54 -5.67 22.40
N LEU A 129 0.93 -6.77 21.75
CA LEU A 129 1.06 -8.07 22.40
C LEU A 129 2.17 -8.09 23.46
N LEU A 130 3.34 -7.51 23.16
CA LEU A 130 4.43 -7.40 24.12
C LEU A 130 4.02 -6.60 25.37
N ASN A 131 3.35 -5.47 25.18
CA ASN A 131 2.85 -4.66 26.30
C ASN A 131 1.78 -5.40 27.12
N ALA A 132 0.92 -6.18 26.45
CA ALA A 132 -0.11 -6.98 27.12
C ALA A 132 0.48 -8.05 28.05
N VAL A 133 1.61 -8.66 27.66
CA VAL A 133 2.32 -9.64 28.48
C VAL A 133 2.93 -9.00 29.73
N ILE A 134 3.46 -7.78 29.59
CA ILE A 134 4.04 -7.02 30.72
C ILE A 134 2.94 -6.55 31.68
N SER A 135 1.85 -6.01 31.13
CA SER A 135 0.70 -5.56 31.92
C SER A 135 -0.58 -5.67 31.10
N PRO A 136 -1.50 -6.58 31.45
CA PRO A 136 -2.76 -6.78 30.72
C PRO A 136 -3.65 -5.53 30.67
N MET A 137 -3.56 -4.65 31.68
CA MET A 137 -4.25 -3.36 31.73
C MET A 137 -3.89 -2.46 30.54
N THR A 138 -2.70 -2.63 29.96
CA THR A 138 -2.29 -1.87 28.79
C THR A 138 -3.19 -2.14 27.61
N ILE A 139 -3.83 -3.32 27.46
CA ILE A 139 -4.74 -3.62 26.35
C ILE A 139 -5.92 -2.65 26.36
N VAL A 140 -6.56 -2.50 27.52
CA VAL A 140 -7.76 -1.68 27.72
C VAL A 140 -7.43 -0.19 27.67
N SER A 141 -6.25 0.18 28.17
CA SER A 141 -5.78 1.57 28.07
C SER A 141 -5.56 1.98 26.61
N GLY A 142 -6.08 3.16 26.26
CA GLY A 142 -5.97 3.71 24.91
C GLY A 142 -6.64 2.84 23.83
N LEU A 143 -7.58 1.96 24.20
CA LEU A 143 -8.23 1.03 23.26
C LEU A 143 -8.84 1.73 22.04
N ILE A 144 -9.48 2.90 22.25
CA ILE A 144 -10.05 3.72 21.18
C ILE A 144 -8.98 4.10 20.16
N VAL A 145 -7.83 4.57 20.62
CA VAL A 145 -6.71 4.98 19.74
C VAL A 145 -6.19 3.78 18.96
N LYS A 146 -6.03 2.62 19.60
CA LYS A 146 -5.57 1.39 18.93
C LYS A 146 -6.54 0.93 17.83
N ILE A 147 -7.84 0.95 18.11
CA ILE A 147 -8.87 0.60 17.11
C ILE A 147 -8.80 1.55 15.93
N ILE A 148 -8.66 2.86 16.16
CA ILE A 148 -8.52 3.86 15.09
C ILE A 148 -7.27 3.58 14.26
N VAL A 149 -6.12 3.35 14.90
CA VAL A 149 -4.85 3.04 14.23
C VAL A 149 -4.95 1.78 13.38
N ILE A 150 -5.44 0.68 13.96
CA ILE A 150 -5.59 -0.60 13.26
C ILE A 150 -6.55 -0.44 12.08
N GLY A 151 -7.67 0.25 12.29
CA GLY A 151 -8.64 0.54 11.24
C GLY A 151 -8.03 1.36 10.10
N ALA A 152 -7.22 2.36 10.39
CA ALA A 152 -6.52 3.17 9.40
C ALA A 152 -5.50 2.33 8.60
N LEU A 153 -4.70 1.52 9.28
CA LEU A 153 -3.72 0.63 8.64
C LEU A 153 -4.40 -0.42 7.75
N ILE A 154 -5.48 -1.06 8.22
CA ILE A 154 -6.24 -2.06 7.44
C ILE A 154 -6.84 -1.41 6.19
N LYS A 155 -7.44 -0.22 6.32
CA LYS A 155 -7.96 0.53 5.16
C LYS A 155 -6.84 0.83 4.17
N GLY A 156 -5.68 1.23 4.67
CA GLY A 156 -4.52 1.47 3.84
C GLY A 156 -4.01 0.23 3.10
N ILE A 157 -3.90 -0.91 3.79
CA ILE A 157 -3.52 -2.20 3.17
C ILE A 157 -4.49 -2.56 2.05
N LYS A 158 -5.81 -2.43 2.27
CA LYS A 158 -6.82 -2.72 1.24
C LYS A 158 -6.64 -1.86 0.00
N ALA A 159 -6.43 -0.54 0.17
CA ALA A 159 -6.21 0.37 -0.95
C ALA A 159 -4.96 -0.01 -1.76
N VAL A 160 -3.87 -0.39 -1.09
CA VAL A 160 -2.64 -0.80 -1.78
C VAL A 160 -2.81 -2.13 -2.53
N LEU A 161 -3.50 -3.11 -1.93
CA LEU A 161 -3.77 -4.39 -2.59
C LEU A 161 -4.66 -4.23 -3.83
N GLU A 162 -5.57 -3.25 -3.81
CA GLU A 162 -6.42 -2.92 -4.95
C GLU A 162 -5.61 -2.32 -6.11
N VAL A 163 -4.68 -1.42 -5.83
CA VAL A 163 -3.72 -0.91 -6.82
C VAL A 163 -2.89 -2.04 -7.42
N ASP A 164 -2.29 -2.90 -6.57
CA ASP A 164 -1.47 -4.03 -7.04
C ASP A 164 -2.26 -4.99 -7.92
N LYS A 165 -3.55 -5.19 -7.62
CA LYS A 165 -4.44 -6.01 -8.43
C LYS A 165 -4.71 -5.35 -9.78
N LEU A 166 -5.04 -4.06 -9.78
CA LEU A 166 -5.39 -3.33 -11.00
C LEU A 166 -4.19 -3.19 -11.95
N LYS A 167 -2.99 -2.97 -11.40
CA LYS A 167 -1.72 -3.01 -12.15
C LYS A 167 -1.53 -4.34 -12.88
N LYS A 168 -1.78 -5.47 -12.20
CA LYS A 168 -1.72 -6.81 -12.80
C LYS A 168 -2.78 -7.01 -13.88
N GLU A 169 -4.00 -6.50 -13.70
CA GLU A 169 -5.06 -6.58 -14.72
C GLU A 169 -4.75 -5.75 -15.97
N LEU A 170 -4.04 -4.63 -15.81
CA LEU A 170 -3.64 -3.74 -16.90
C LEU A 170 -2.31 -4.14 -17.56
N ASN A 171 -1.62 -5.14 -17.00
CA ASN A 171 -0.26 -5.55 -17.37
C ASN A 171 0.73 -4.37 -17.36
N ILE A 172 0.73 -3.63 -16.25
CA ILE A 172 1.63 -2.49 -15.98
C ILE A 172 2.35 -2.72 -14.63
N ASP A 173 3.64 -2.37 -14.56
CA ASP A 173 4.50 -2.59 -13.39
C ASP A 173 4.37 -1.50 -12.30
#